data_AF-A0A6A5RY61-F1
#
_entry.id   AF-A0A6A5RY61-F1
#
_cell.length_a   1.000
_cell.length_b   1.000
_cell.length_c   1.000
_cell.angle_alpha   90.00
_cell.angle_beta   90.00
_cell.angle_gamma   90.00
#
_symmetry.space_group_name_H-M   'P 1'
#
loop_
_entity.id
_entity.type
_entity.pdbx_description
1 polymer ?
#
loop_
_entity_poly.entity_id
_entity_poly.type
_entity_poly.pdbx_seq_one_letter_code
_entity_poly.pdbx_strand_id
1 'polypeptide(L)'
;MRIQKGSATLHAEISALENAGRLPASVYQGATMYTSLSPCDMCTGACVMYKVKRVVIGENRTFVGGEEYLKSKGIEVVVLQDEECQLLMQKFIKEKPGDWNEDIGEDE
;
A
#
# COMPACT_ATOMS: atom_id res chain seq x y z
N MET A 1 8.59 -6.32 -0.01
CA MET A 1 9.88 -7.04 0.17
C MET A 1 10.78 -6.34 1.19
N ARG A 2 10.21 -5.58 2.14
CA ARG A 2 10.94 -4.78 3.13
C ARG A 2 11.88 -5.67 3.97
N ILE A 3 11.30 -6.62 4.69
CA ILE A 3 12.02 -7.56 5.57
C ILE A 3 12.97 -8.47 4.76
N GLN A 4 12.49 -9.07 3.68
CA GLN A 4 13.26 -10.05 2.89
C GLN A 4 14.53 -9.46 2.26
N LYS A 5 14.54 -8.15 1.99
CA LYS A 5 15.68 -7.44 1.39
C LYS A 5 16.32 -6.42 2.33
N GLY A 6 15.89 -6.34 3.60
CA GLY A 6 16.32 -5.29 4.53
C GLY A 6 16.17 -3.87 3.96
N SER A 7 15.11 -3.64 3.18
CA SER A 7 14.91 -2.40 2.43
C SER A 7 14.04 -1.43 3.21
N ALA A 8 14.42 -0.16 3.30
CA ALA A 8 13.61 0.86 3.95
C ALA A 8 12.40 1.36 3.13
N THR A 9 12.29 1.00 1.85
CA THR A 9 11.30 1.59 0.93
C THR A 9 10.42 0.58 0.21
N LEU A 10 10.80 -0.71 0.21
CA LEU A 10 10.07 -1.76 -0.51
C LEU A 10 8.84 -2.28 0.26
N HIS A 11 7.93 -1.36 0.60
CA HIS A 11 6.54 -1.66 0.92
C HIS A 11 5.90 -2.43 -0.24
N ALA A 12 4.75 -3.07 -0.02
CA ALA A 12 4.14 -3.95 -1.01
C ALA A 12 3.87 -3.23 -2.33
N GLU A 13 3.32 -2.01 -2.28
CA GLU A 13 2.93 -1.20 -3.42
C GLU A 13 4.16 -0.68 -4.18
N ILE A 14 5.19 -0.25 -3.46
CA ILE A 14 6.47 0.16 -4.07
C ILE A 14 7.16 -1.04 -4.72
N SER A 15 7.16 -2.18 -4.04
CA SER A 15 7.69 -3.44 -4.58
C SER A 15 6.92 -3.90 -5.81
N ALA A 16 5.61 -3.68 -5.87
CA ALA A 16 4.80 -4.03 -7.04
C ALA A 16 5.15 -3.16 -8.25
N LEU A 17 5.33 -1.85 -8.04
CA LEU A 17 5.80 -0.92 -9.08
C LEU A 17 7.21 -1.27 -9.56
N GLU A 18 8.14 -1.54 -8.63
CA GLU A 18 9.51 -1.95 -8.94
C GLU A 18 9.53 -3.23 -9.79
N ASN A 19 8.72 -4.23 -9.40
CA ASN A 19 8.63 -5.51 -10.12
C ASN A 19 8.00 -5.38 -11.51
N ALA A 20 7.12 -4.40 -11.74
CA ALA A 20 6.57 -4.10 -13.06
C ALA A 20 7.64 -3.55 -14.03
N GLY A 21 8.74 -3.02 -13.50
CA GLY A 21 9.86 -2.47 -14.27
C GLY A 21 9.53 -1.15 -14.95
N ARG A 22 10.38 -0.76 -15.90
CA ARG A 22 10.21 0.51 -16.61
C ARG A 22 9.13 0.39 -17.69
N LEU A 23 8.04 1.12 -17.51
CA LEU A 23 6.92 1.18 -18.46
C LEU A 23 6.62 2.63 -18.87
N PRO A 24 6.01 2.84 -20.05
CA PRO A 24 5.50 4.16 -20.44
C PRO A 24 4.45 4.67 -19.45
N ALA A 25 4.41 6.00 -19.25
CA ALA A 25 3.47 6.65 -18.32
C ALA A 25 1.99 6.32 -18.60
N SER A 26 1.63 6.10 -19.87
CA SER A 26 0.27 5.74 -20.28
C SER A 26 -0.20 4.41 -19.72
N VAL A 27 0.71 3.47 -19.44
CA VAL A 27 0.37 2.17 -18.84
C VAL A 27 -0.14 2.36 -17.42
N TYR A 28 0.53 3.20 -16.63
CA TYR A 28 0.13 3.45 -15.24
C TYR A 28 -1.15 4.27 -15.12
N GLN A 29 -1.37 5.25 -16.01
CA GLN A 29 -2.57 6.09 -16.00
C GLN A 29 -3.88 5.31 -16.16
N GLY A 30 -3.83 4.14 -16.81
CA GLY A 30 -4.97 3.23 -16.94
C GLY A 30 -5.01 2.11 -15.89
N ALA A 31 -3.97 1.98 -15.06
CA ALA A 31 -3.80 0.83 -14.17
C ALA A 31 -4.68 0.91 -12.92
N THR A 32 -4.93 -0.25 -12.33
CA THR A 32 -5.48 -0.40 -10.97
C THR A 32 -4.39 -0.97 -10.07
N MET A 33 -4.09 -0.27 -8.97
CA MET A 33 -3.26 -0.80 -7.89
C MET A 33 -4.13 -1.66 -6.98
N TYR A 34 -3.71 -2.89 -6.70
CA TYR A 34 -4.31 -3.73 -5.66
C TYR A 34 -3.35 -3.82 -4.49
N THR A 35 -3.82 -3.50 -3.30
CA THR A 35 -3.05 -3.62 -2.05
C THR A 35 -3.91 -4.29 -0.99
N SER A 36 -3.32 -5.16 -0.18
CA SER A 36 -4.04 -5.86 0.90
C SER A 36 -4.41 -4.91 2.05
N LEU A 37 -3.62 -3.85 2.26
CA LEU A 37 -3.77 -2.89 3.34
C LEU A 37 -3.83 -1.47 2.78
N SER A 38 -4.54 -0.58 3.49
CA SER A 38 -4.58 0.84 3.18
C SER A 38 -3.17 1.43 2.99
N PRO A 39 -2.88 2.13 1.87
CA PRO A 39 -1.53 2.55 1.57
C PRO A 39 -1.06 3.72 2.45
N CYS A 40 0.14 3.61 3.03
CA CYS A 40 0.77 4.72 3.76
C CYS A 40 1.04 5.94 2.84
N ASP A 41 1.51 7.05 3.39
CA ASP A 41 1.75 8.29 2.62
C ASP A 41 2.74 8.11 1.47
N MET A 42 3.79 7.30 1.67
CA MET A 42 4.76 6.98 0.61
C MET A 42 4.09 6.25 -0.56
N CYS A 43 3.36 5.17 -0.28
CA CYS A 43 2.68 4.35 -1.28
C CYS A 43 1.54 5.11 -1.97
N THR A 44 0.82 5.93 -1.20
CA THR A 44 -0.16 6.88 -1.70
C THR A 44 0.47 7.88 -2.67
N GLY A 45 1.60 8.47 -2.28
CA GLY A 45 2.37 9.39 -3.14
C GLY A 45 2.82 8.74 -4.45
N ALA A 46 3.24 7.47 -4.40
CA ALA A 46 3.61 6.71 -5.60
C ALA A 46 2.40 6.53 -6.54
N CYS A 47 1.24 6.14 -6.01
CA CYS A 47 0.00 6.02 -6.78
C CYS A 47 -0.40 7.35 -7.43
N VAL A 48 -0.32 8.46 -6.70
CA VAL A 48 -0.59 9.82 -7.21
C VAL A 48 0.40 10.22 -8.29
N MET A 49 1.70 10.00 -8.07
CA MET A 49 2.76 10.36 -9.02
C MET A 49 2.57 9.66 -10.37
N TYR A 50 2.26 8.36 -10.34
CA TYR A 50 2.00 7.57 -11.53
C TYR A 50 0.58 7.73 -12.09
N LYS A 51 -0.27 8.51 -11.40
CA LYS A 51 -1.66 8.79 -11.77
C LYS A 51 -2.47 7.52 -12.02
N VAL A 52 -2.29 6.51 -11.16
CA VAL A 52 -3.07 5.28 -11.28
C VAL A 52 -4.56 5.61 -11.25
N LYS A 53 -5.34 4.94 -12.09
CA LYS A 53 -6.77 5.25 -12.22
C LYS A 53 -7.54 4.91 -10.96
N ARG A 54 -7.15 3.81 -10.31
CA ARG A 54 -7.86 3.21 -9.19
C ARG A 54 -6.91 2.51 -8.23
N VAL A 55 -7.25 2.55 -6.95
CA VAL A 55 -6.64 1.74 -5.88
C VAL A 55 -7.73 0.90 -5.23
N VAL A 56 -7.55 -0.42 -5.23
CA VAL A 56 -8.41 -1.39 -4.55
C VAL A 56 -7.66 -1.89 -3.32
N ILE A 57 -8.28 -1.71 -2.16
CA ILE A 57 -7.71 -1.97 -0.84
C ILE A 57 -8.44 -3.16 -0.24
N GLY A 58 -7.68 -4.17 0.21
CA GLY A 58 -8.22 -5.33 0.93
C GLY A 58 -8.92 -4.88 2.21
N GLU A 59 -8.19 -4.23 3.11
CA GLU A 59 -8.71 -3.73 4.37
C GLU A 59 -8.04 -2.44 4.86
N ASN A 60 -8.72 -1.73 5.77
CA ASN A 60 -8.23 -0.50 6.38
C ASN A 60 -8.61 -0.37 7.86
N ARG A 61 -8.85 -1.50 8.53
CA ARG A 61 -9.17 -1.52 9.96
C ARG A 61 -7.93 -1.59 10.83
N THR A 62 -6.90 -2.31 10.37
CA THR A 62 -5.66 -2.43 11.13
C THR A 62 -4.75 -1.21 10.93
N PHE A 63 -4.86 -0.56 9.79
CA PHE A 63 -4.15 0.67 9.45
C PHE A 63 -4.92 1.46 8.39
N VAL A 64 -4.94 2.79 8.52
CA VAL A 64 -5.49 3.71 7.52
C VAL A 64 -4.40 4.72 7.15
N GLY A 65 -4.02 4.75 5.89
CA GLY A 65 -3.10 5.75 5.36
C GLY A 65 -3.81 6.83 4.54
N GLY A 66 -3.25 7.14 3.37
CA GLY A 66 -3.61 8.31 2.56
C GLY A 66 -4.87 8.17 1.68
N GLU A 67 -5.87 7.39 2.08
CA GLU A 67 -7.07 7.10 1.26
C GLU A 67 -7.80 8.37 0.80
N GLU A 68 -8.01 9.32 1.71
CA GLU A 68 -8.69 10.58 1.39
C GLU A 68 -7.86 11.45 0.45
N TYR A 69 -6.53 11.38 0.54
CA TYR A 69 -5.66 12.11 -0.36
C TYR A 69 -5.71 11.53 -1.78
N LEU A 70 -5.78 10.20 -1.94
CA LEU A 70 -6.03 9.56 -3.24
C LEU A 70 -7.33 10.07 -3.87
N LYS A 71 -8.43 10.04 -3.10
CA LYS A 71 -9.74 10.56 -3.55
C LYS A 71 -9.66 12.03 -3.94
N SER A 72 -8.96 12.85 -3.17
CA SER A 72 -8.75 14.29 -3.45
C SER A 72 -8.02 14.55 -4.79
N LYS A 73 -7.26 13.57 -5.28
CA LYS A 73 -6.57 13.62 -6.57
C LYS A 73 -7.37 13.00 -7.72
N GLY A 74 -8.62 12.61 -7.47
CA GLY A 74 -9.50 12.00 -8.47
C GLY A 74 -9.20 10.54 -8.76
N ILE A 75 -8.43 9.86 -7.88
CA ILE A 75 -8.18 8.42 -7.98
C ILE A 75 -9.35 7.68 -7.33
N GLU A 76 -9.92 6.70 -8.03
CA GLU A 76 -10.98 5.86 -7.47
C GLU A 76 -10.40 4.99 -6.34
N VAL A 77 -11.05 4.99 -5.18
CA VAL A 77 -10.64 4.16 -4.03
C VAL A 77 -11.80 3.22 -3.67
N VAL A 78 -11.50 1.92 -3.65
CA VAL A 78 -12.46 0.88 -3.26
C VAL A 78 -11.87 0.09 -2.09
N VAL A 79 -12.57 0.00 -0.98
CA VAL A 79 -12.17 -0.81 0.18
C VAL A 79 -13.09 -2.01 0.29
N LEU A 80 -12.54 -3.21 0.16
CA LEU A 80 -13.30 -4.45 0.11
C LEU A 80 -13.73 -4.96 1.49
N GLN A 81 -13.02 -4.56 2.55
CA GLN A 81 -13.17 -5.13 3.89
C GLN A 81 -12.98 -6.65 3.88
N ASP A 82 -11.95 -7.09 3.16
CA ASP A 82 -11.58 -8.49 3.00
C ASP A 82 -11.16 -9.09 4.36
N GLU A 83 -11.81 -10.20 4.74
CA GLU A 83 -11.60 -10.84 6.05
C GLU A 83 -10.23 -11.52 6.13
N GLU A 84 -9.73 -12.08 5.03
CA GLU A 84 -8.43 -12.76 5.01
C GLU A 84 -7.30 -11.74 5.20
N CYS A 85 -7.38 -10.59 4.54
CA CYS A 85 -6.44 -9.47 4.72
C CYS A 85 -6.43 -8.99 6.18
N GLN A 86 -7.61 -8.82 6.79
CA GLN A 86 -7.72 -8.37 8.18
C GLN A 86 -7.10 -9.37 9.15
N LEU A 87 -7.43 -10.65 9.02
CA LEU A 87 -6.92 -11.70 9.90
C LEU A 87 -5.41 -11.84 9.77
N LEU A 88 -4.87 -11.73 8.55
CA LEU A 88 -3.44 -11.78 8.31
C LEU A 88 -2.71 -10.61 8.98
N MET A 89 -3.20 -9.37 8.79
CA MET A 89 -2.58 -8.19 9.38
C MET A 89 -2.69 -8.17 10.90
N GLN A 90 -3.85 -8.52 11.46
CA GLN A 90 -4.03 -8.63 12.92
C GLN A 90 -3.05 -9.64 13.54
N LYS A 91 -2.87 -10.79 12.89
CA LYS A 91 -1.92 -11.80 13.34
C LYS A 91 -0.48 -11.26 13.30
N PHE A 92 -0.08 -10.64 12.19
CA PHE A 92 1.27 -10.10 12.03
C PHE A 92 1.58 -9.01 13.07
N ILE A 93 0.71 -8.01 13.21
CA ILE A 93 0.88 -6.91 14.18
C ILE A 93 0.97 -7.45 15.61
N LYS A 94 0.16 -8.46 15.95
CA LYS A 94 0.19 -9.09 17.28
C LYS A 94 1.47 -9.89 17.53
N GLU A 95 1.93 -10.67 16.55
CA GLU A 95 3.08 -11.56 16.72
C GLU A 95 4.42 -10.84 16.56
N LYS A 96 4.44 -9.72 15.83
CA LYS A 96 5.64 -8.95 15.44
C LYS A 96 5.42 -7.43 15.52
N PRO A 97 5.09 -6.88 16.71
CA PRO A 97 4.79 -5.46 16.85
C PRO A 97 5.97 -4.54 16.49
N GLY A 98 7.20 -4.90 16.88
CA GLY A 98 8.40 -4.11 16.53
C GLY A 98 8.65 -4.05 15.02
N ASP A 99 8.53 -5.19 14.32
CA ASP A 99 8.68 -5.23 12.86
C ASP A 99 7.59 -4.38 12.15
N TRP A 100 6.37 -4.35 12.72
CA TRP A 100 5.28 -3.51 12.21
C TRP A 100 5.54 -2.02 12.44
N ASN A 101 5.87 -1.61 13.66
CA ASN A 101 6.14 -0.19 13.96
C ASN A 101 7.29 0.33 13.11
N GLU A 102 8.35 -0.47 12.93
CA GLU A 102 9.48 -0.13 12.05
C GLU A 102 9.06 0.01 10.56
N ASP A 103 8.05 -0.74 10.10
CA ASP A 103 7.50 -0.66 8.73
C ASP A 103 6.81 0.68 8.48
N ILE A 104 6.16 1.25 9.50
CA ILE A 104 5.45 2.53 9.40
C ILE A 104 6.23 3.72 10.00
N GLY A 105 7.47 3.50 10.44
CA GLY A 105 8.34 4.54 10.96
C GLY A 105 7.97 5.04 12.37
N GLU A 106 7.34 4.18 13.17
CA GLU A 106 7.02 4.41 14.58
C GLU A 106 8.04 3.69 15.49
N ASP A 107 8.13 4.15 16.75
CA ASP A 107 8.95 3.51 17.78
C ASP A 107 8.28 2.22 18.30
N GLU A 108 9.05 1.34 18.97
CA GLU A 108 8.55 0.09 19.60
C GLU A 108 7.53 0.31 20.73
#